data_AF-A0A9E4CES0-F1
#
_entry.id   AF-A0A9E4CES0-F1
#
_cell.length_a   1.000
_cell.length_b   1.000
_cell.length_c   1.000
_cell.angle_alpha   90.00
_cell.angle_beta   90.00
_cell.angle_gamma   90.00
#
_symmetry.space_group_name_H-M   'P 1'
#
loop_
_entity.id
_entity.type
_entity.pdbx_description
1 polymer ?
#
loop_
_entity_poly.entity_id
_entity_poly.type
_entity_poly.pdbx_seq_one_letter_code
_entity_poly.pdbx_strand_id
1 'polypeptide(L)'
;MNAAPAPRSTFQPLTTERLLIRRFLATDLPALLAIRTDPELRRFQAWDAMDEAAIRRFLESMAAAEPGVAGEWFQFAITLRTSGELIGDCGLHLLAEDPRQAEIGYTLSRQFQGQGLAKEALRAILTYMFQRHQVHRIAAITDVRNRGSIKLLERLNFRREGRTHQAFWNKGEWVDEYLYAMTASRWETLRENRARTRTKQETATKAVLLGTGTPNPDPYRHGSAVAVVVQRNEEGKQSQGQAYLVDAGPGVVRRAADAAERGTPALAMPGLTRLFLTHLHSDHIAGLSDLILSPWVLERNETLVIYGPQGTKALVDHLLAAHGEDIRERREGLEPSNDQGYRVEVHEYEAGQIYRDDFVQVEAFRVEHGTWPAFGFRFTTGDRTVVISGDTRPFDGLVEHYRECDLLIHEVYSAEGFERRPPEWQRYHAAVHTSTQELAALATIAQPGLLVLVHQLFWGVSEEALVAEIRAAYAGPVISGHDLDQF
;
A
#
# COMPACT_ATOMS: atom_id res chain seq x y z
N MET A 1 -48.94 35.61 -11.85
CA MET A 1 -47.69 35.11 -12.48
C MET A 1 -46.90 34.41 -11.39
N ASN A 2 -46.58 33.14 -11.63
CA ASN A 2 -46.03 32.22 -10.65
C ASN A 2 -44.67 32.69 -10.13
N ALA A 3 -44.51 32.71 -8.80
CA ALA A 3 -43.22 32.84 -8.15
C ALA A 3 -42.31 31.72 -8.63
N ALA A 4 -41.09 32.06 -9.03
CA ALA A 4 -40.08 31.09 -9.40
C ALA A 4 -39.87 30.09 -8.24
N PRO A 5 -39.73 28.79 -8.51
CA PRO A 5 -39.46 27.81 -7.46
C PRO A 5 -38.13 28.15 -6.78
N ALA A 6 -38.13 28.15 -5.44
CA ALA A 6 -36.92 28.30 -4.65
C ALA A 6 -35.87 27.25 -5.09
N PRO A 7 -34.58 27.60 -5.19
CA PRO A 7 -33.54 26.65 -5.57
C PRO A 7 -33.55 25.46 -4.60
N ARG A 8 -33.53 24.23 -5.15
CA ARG A 8 -33.42 23.00 -4.35
C ARG A 8 -32.06 23.01 -3.63
N SER A 9 -32.09 22.86 -2.30
CA SER A 9 -30.90 22.74 -1.45
C SER A 9 -29.89 21.75 -2.02
N THR A 10 -28.61 22.13 -2.07
CA THR A 10 -27.54 21.33 -2.71
C THR A 10 -26.77 20.46 -1.72
N PHE A 11 -26.91 20.74 -0.42
CA PHE A 11 -26.29 19.97 0.65
C PHE A 11 -27.01 18.63 0.88
N GLN A 12 -26.23 17.55 0.91
CA GLN A 12 -26.68 16.22 1.33
C GLN A 12 -26.04 15.88 2.69
N PRO A 13 -26.79 15.26 3.63
CA PRO A 13 -26.25 14.85 4.92
C PRO A 13 -24.99 13.98 4.80
N LEU A 14 -24.00 14.23 5.65
CA LEU A 14 -22.79 13.42 5.71
C LEU A 14 -23.00 12.27 6.71
N THR A 15 -22.75 11.05 6.27
CA THR A 15 -22.86 9.86 7.13
C THR A 15 -21.48 9.36 7.51
N THR A 16 -21.28 9.05 8.79
CA THR A 16 -20.11 8.36 9.31
C THR A 16 -20.53 7.03 9.94
N GLU A 17 -19.59 6.32 10.56
CA GLU A 17 -19.87 5.06 11.27
C GLU A 17 -20.97 5.25 12.33
N ARG A 18 -20.84 6.28 13.16
CA ARG A 18 -21.72 6.52 14.32
C ARG A 18 -22.61 7.75 14.20
N LEU A 19 -22.34 8.64 13.25
CA LEU A 19 -22.97 9.96 13.18
C LEU A 19 -23.69 10.20 11.86
N LEU A 20 -24.71 11.05 11.94
CA LEU A 20 -25.33 11.72 10.80
C LEU A 20 -25.16 13.22 11.00
N ILE A 21 -24.54 13.89 10.03
CA ILE A 21 -24.27 15.33 10.06
C ILE A 21 -25.20 15.98 9.04
N ARG A 22 -26.13 16.80 9.52
CA ARG A 22 -27.28 17.27 8.74
C ARG A 22 -27.63 18.72 9.05
N ARG A 23 -28.62 19.24 8.33
CA ARG A 23 -29.33 20.48 8.68
C ARG A 23 -30.05 20.30 10.01
N PHE A 24 -30.26 21.40 10.72
CA PHE A 24 -31.11 21.44 11.90
C PHE A 24 -32.58 21.17 11.56
N LEU A 25 -33.28 20.53 12.50
CA LEU A 25 -34.71 20.26 12.46
C LEU A 25 -35.40 20.96 13.64
N ALA A 26 -36.70 21.25 13.51
CA ALA A 26 -37.46 21.84 14.62
C ALA A 26 -37.44 20.96 15.90
N THR A 27 -37.33 19.64 15.72
CA THR A 27 -37.22 18.65 16.82
C THR A 27 -35.90 18.73 17.60
N ASP A 28 -34.90 19.45 17.09
CA ASP A 28 -33.60 19.62 17.76
C ASP A 28 -33.64 20.66 18.89
N LEU A 29 -34.71 21.46 18.98
CA LEU A 29 -34.84 22.57 19.92
C LEU A 29 -34.54 22.19 21.38
N PRO A 30 -35.07 21.09 21.95
CA PRO A 30 -34.81 20.75 23.34
C PRO A 30 -33.32 20.44 23.60
N ALA A 31 -32.69 19.69 22.69
CA ALA A 31 -31.29 19.30 22.81
C ALA A 31 -30.35 20.51 22.59
N LEU A 32 -30.64 21.35 21.59
CA LEU A 32 -29.85 22.55 21.32
C LEU A 32 -29.98 23.56 22.46
N LEU A 33 -31.18 23.75 23.03
CA LEU A 33 -31.39 24.60 24.21
C LEU A 33 -30.56 24.11 25.40
N ALA A 34 -30.57 22.80 25.68
CA ALA A 34 -29.76 22.23 26.75
C ALA A 34 -28.24 22.47 26.52
N ILE A 35 -27.76 22.32 25.29
CA ILE A 35 -26.35 22.56 24.95
C ILE A 35 -25.97 24.04 25.10
N ARG A 36 -26.80 24.95 24.56
CA ARG A 36 -26.51 26.39 24.51
C ARG A 36 -26.71 27.10 25.84
N THR A 37 -27.43 26.50 26.79
CA THR A 37 -27.62 27.05 28.14
C THR A 37 -26.68 26.46 29.18
N ASP A 38 -25.94 25.40 28.87
CA ASP A 38 -24.99 24.77 29.79
C ASP A 38 -23.85 25.75 30.19
N PRO A 39 -23.73 26.11 31.48
CA PRO A 39 -22.77 27.11 31.93
C PRO A 39 -21.30 26.69 31.70
N GLU A 40 -21.00 25.40 31.75
CA GLU A 40 -19.65 24.87 31.54
C GLU A 40 -19.24 24.98 30.08
N LEU A 41 -20.16 24.68 29.14
CA LEU A 41 -19.89 24.81 27.70
C LEU A 41 -19.76 26.28 27.30
N ARG A 42 -20.64 27.12 27.84
CA ARG A 42 -20.64 28.56 27.55
C ARG A 42 -19.38 29.25 28.03
N ARG A 43 -18.64 28.71 29.01
CA ARG A 43 -17.42 29.33 29.57
C ARG A 43 -16.46 29.82 28.48
N PHE A 44 -16.35 29.09 27.36
CA PHE A 44 -15.45 29.39 26.25
C PHE A 44 -16.13 29.86 24.98
N GLN A 45 -17.44 30.19 25.02
CA GLN A 45 -18.18 30.70 23.87
C GLN A 45 -18.38 32.20 23.99
N ALA A 46 -18.23 32.91 22.87
CA ALA A 46 -18.36 34.37 22.80
C ALA A 46 -19.83 34.85 22.83
N TRP A 47 -20.80 33.96 22.75
CA TRP A 47 -22.22 34.32 22.64
C TRP A 47 -22.92 34.35 24.00
N ASP A 48 -23.82 35.31 24.17
CA ASP A 48 -24.64 35.47 25.38
C ASP A 48 -25.72 34.40 25.51
N ALA A 49 -26.42 34.40 26.65
CA ALA A 49 -27.50 33.45 26.90
C ALA A 49 -28.61 33.68 25.88
N MET A 50 -28.90 32.66 25.07
CA MET A 50 -30.04 32.69 24.16
C MET A 50 -31.26 32.13 24.88
N ASP A 51 -32.38 32.86 24.82
CA ASP A 51 -33.68 32.33 25.24
C ASP A 51 -34.20 31.32 24.21
N GLU A 52 -35.24 30.56 24.58
CA GLU A 52 -35.83 29.55 23.69
C GLU A 52 -36.30 30.17 22.37
N ALA A 53 -36.84 31.38 22.40
CA ALA A 53 -37.32 32.07 21.20
C ALA A 53 -36.17 32.40 20.23
N ALA A 54 -35.01 32.81 20.74
CA ALA A 54 -33.81 33.06 19.95
C ALA A 54 -33.25 31.76 19.34
N ILE A 55 -33.23 30.66 20.10
CA ILE A 55 -32.77 29.37 19.57
C ILE A 55 -33.73 28.83 18.50
N ARG A 56 -35.04 29.04 18.66
CA ARG A 56 -36.03 28.67 17.64
C ARG A 56 -35.81 29.43 16.33
N ARG A 57 -35.60 30.75 16.40
CA ARG A 57 -35.25 31.57 15.23
C ARG A 57 -33.93 31.12 14.58
N PHE A 58 -32.93 30.77 15.40
CA PHE A 58 -31.67 30.23 14.92
C PHE A 58 -31.87 28.92 14.15
N LEU A 59 -32.65 27.98 14.68
CA LEU A 59 -32.96 26.71 14.01
C LEU A 59 -33.65 26.94 12.67
N GLU A 60 -34.65 27.82 12.62
CA GLU A 60 -35.37 28.18 11.39
C GLU A 60 -34.42 28.77 10.35
N SER A 61 -33.53 29.68 10.77
CA SER A 61 -32.52 30.28 9.88
C SER A 61 -31.55 29.23 9.32
N MET A 62 -31.03 28.33 10.17
CA MET A 62 -30.08 27.30 9.75
C MET A 62 -30.72 26.18 8.93
N ALA A 63 -32.00 25.89 9.16
CA ALA A 63 -32.75 24.96 8.34
C ALA A 63 -32.87 25.46 6.88
N ALA A 64 -32.94 26.78 6.68
CA ALA A 64 -33.06 27.43 5.37
C ALA A 64 -31.73 27.87 4.73
N ALA A 65 -30.67 28.12 5.50
CA ALA A 65 -29.36 28.59 5.01
C ALA A 65 -28.63 27.56 4.14
N GLU A 66 -27.67 27.94 3.29
CA GLU A 66 -26.82 26.97 2.56
C GLU A 66 -25.38 26.97 3.12
N PRO A 67 -24.74 25.79 3.26
CA PRO A 67 -23.33 25.74 3.62
C PRO A 67 -22.46 26.29 2.47
N GLY A 68 -21.44 27.09 2.82
CA GLY A 68 -20.47 27.61 1.85
C GLY A 68 -20.82 28.98 1.25
N VAL A 69 -21.78 29.70 1.83
CA VAL A 69 -22.04 31.10 1.46
C VAL A 69 -20.95 31.98 2.10
N ALA A 70 -20.27 32.78 1.27
CA ALA A 70 -19.19 33.66 1.72
C ALA A 70 -19.70 34.75 2.66
N GLY A 71 -19.01 34.98 3.76
CA GLY A 71 -19.39 35.96 4.79
C GLY A 71 -20.49 35.49 5.75
N GLU A 72 -21.00 34.26 5.61
CA GLU A 72 -22.09 33.75 6.45
C GLU A 72 -21.62 32.56 7.29
N TRP A 73 -22.18 32.42 8.49
CA TRP A 73 -22.01 31.22 9.32
C TRP A 73 -23.07 30.19 8.94
N PHE A 74 -22.63 28.96 8.72
CA PHE A 74 -23.51 27.81 8.58
C PHE A 74 -23.21 26.77 9.66
N GLN A 75 -24.26 26.33 10.37
CA GLN A 75 -24.13 25.39 11.48
C GLN A 75 -24.69 24.01 11.11
N PHE A 76 -23.83 22.99 11.11
CA PHE A 76 -24.19 21.60 10.95
C PHE A 76 -24.66 21.02 12.29
N ALA A 77 -25.83 20.37 12.28
CA ALA A 77 -26.29 19.52 13.38
C ALA A 77 -25.53 18.18 13.35
N ILE A 78 -24.98 17.76 14.49
CA ILE A 78 -24.31 16.47 14.66
C ILE A 78 -25.24 15.58 15.46
N THR A 79 -25.70 14.47 14.86
CA THR A 79 -26.60 13.53 15.52
C THR A 79 -26.03 12.12 15.57
N LEU A 80 -26.42 11.33 16.58
CA LEU A 80 -26.18 9.89 16.57
C LEU A 80 -26.99 9.23 15.46
N ARG A 81 -26.35 8.33 14.70
CA ARG A 81 -27.00 7.62 13.59
C ARG A 81 -28.08 6.64 14.08
N THR A 82 -27.88 6.04 15.25
CA THR A 82 -28.76 5.02 15.82
C THR A 82 -30.04 5.60 16.43
N SER A 83 -29.93 6.66 17.22
CA SER A 83 -31.07 7.28 17.93
C SER A 83 -31.63 8.53 17.24
N GLY A 84 -30.87 9.16 16.35
CA GLY A 84 -31.20 10.47 15.77
C GLY A 84 -31.01 11.65 16.74
N GLU A 85 -30.52 11.40 17.96
CA GLU A 85 -30.33 12.41 18.99
C GLU A 85 -29.27 13.45 18.58
N LEU A 86 -29.59 14.74 18.74
CA LEU A 86 -28.65 15.84 18.57
C LEU A 86 -27.65 15.86 19.73
N ILE A 87 -26.38 15.70 19.41
CA ILE A 87 -25.31 15.67 20.40
C ILE A 87 -24.41 16.91 20.37
N GLY A 88 -24.59 17.78 19.38
CA GLY A 88 -23.73 18.93 19.17
C GLY A 88 -23.92 19.56 17.80
N ASP A 89 -23.06 20.52 17.51
CA ASP A 89 -23.05 21.24 16.26
C ASP A 89 -21.64 21.70 15.87
N CYS A 90 -21.45 21.96 14.58
CA CYS A 90 -20.21 22.50 14.03
C CYS A 90 -20.52 23.64 13.07
N GLY A 91 -19.91 24.79 13.30
CA GLY A 91 -20.06 26.00 12.52
C GLY A 91 -18.93 26.15 11.54
N LEU A 92 -19.27 26.62 10.34
CA LEU A 92 -18.31 26.98 9.31
C LEU A 92 -18.63 28.38 8.80
N HIS A 93 -17.60 29.19 8.64
CA HIS A 93 -17.69 30.55 8.12
C HIS A 93 -16.65 30.76 7.03
N LEU A 94 -17.08 30.93 5.79
CA LEU A 94 -16.17 31.30 4.70
C LEU A 94 -15.94 32.80 4.77
N LEU A 95 -14.69 33.24 4.65
CA LEU A 95 -14.39 34.67 4.68
C LEU A 95 -14.97 35.35 3.43
N ALA A 96 -15.61 36.51 3.62
CA ALA A 96 -16.19 37.28 2.51
C ALA A 96 -15.13 37.74 1.50
N GLU A 97 -13.96 38.15 2.01
CA GLU A 97 -12.82 38.67 1.24
C GLU A 97 -12.13 37.57 0.40
N ASP A 98 -12.06 36.35 0.94
CA ASP A 98 -11.46 35.18 0.29
C ASP A 98 -12.19 33.89 0.72
N PRO A 99 -13.20 33.43 -0.06
CA PRO A 99 -14.01 32.27 0.29
C PRO A 99 -13.23 30.94 0.23
N ARG A 100 -11.96 30.95 -0.18
CA ARG A 100 -11.07 29.79 -0.05
C ARG A 100 -10.54 29.63 1.37
N GLN A 101 -10.81 30.58 2.25
CA GLN A 101 -10.47 30.53 3.67
C GLN A 101 -11.74 30.41 4.49
N ALA A 102 -11.71 29.55 5.51
CA ALA A 102 -12.84 29.36 6.40
C ALA A 102 -12.41 29.32 7.86
N GLU A 103 -13.32 29.70 8.75
CA GLU A 103 -13.23 29.46 10.18
C GLU A 103 -14.15 28.29 10.56
N ILE A 104 -13.70 27.45 11.50
CA ILE A 104 -14.47 26.34 12.04
C ILE A 104 -14.63 26.48 13.56
N GLY A 105 -15.87 26.34 14.02
CA GLY A 105 -16.24 26.25 15.43
C GLY A 105 -17.02 24.97 15.69
N TYR A 106 -17.02 24.47 16.93
CA TYR A 106 -17.79 23.28 17.27
C TYR A 106 -18.14 23.22 18.75
N THR A 107 -19.27 22.59 19.05
CA THR A 107 -19.74 22.33 20.41
C THR A 107 -20.37 20.96 20.46
N LEU A 108 -19.98 20.14 21.44
CA LEU A 108 -20.69 18.90 21.78
C LEU A 108 -21.20 19.00 23.21
N SER A 109 -22.39 18.46 23.44
CA SER A 109 -22.92 18.22 24.80
C SER A 109 -21.89 17.45 25.62
N ARG A 110 -21.75 17.81 26.91
CA ARG A 110 -20.76 17.21 27.82
C ARG A 110 -20.88 15.69 27.92
N GLN A 111 -22.09 15.15 27.81
CA GLN A 111 -22.36 13.71 27.87
C GLN A 111 -21.67 12.93 26.75
N PHE A 112 -21.40 13.58 25.62
CA PHE A 112 -20.81 12.96 24.41
C PHE A 112 -19.34 13.34 24.18
N GLN A 113 -18.74 14.09 25.11
CA GLN A 113 -17.32 14.43 25.06
C GLN A 113 -16.44 13.25 25.50
N GLY A 114 -15.18 13.23 25.04
CA GLY A 114 -14.23 12.17 25.39
C GLY A 114 -14.40 10.85 24.62
N GLN A 115 -15.51 10.64 23.91
CA GLN A 115 -15.84 9.39 23.19
C GLN A 115 -15.35 9.35 21.72
N GLY A 116 -14.59 10.37 21.31
CA GLY A 116 -14.07 10.50 19.94
C GLY A 116 -15.08 11.01 18.90
N LEU A 117 -16.33 11.26 19.28
CA LEU A 117 -17.41 11.68 18.36
C LEU A 117 -17.11 13.03 17.68
N ALA A 118 -16.58 14.02 18.41
CA ALA A 118 -16.18 15.30 17.81
C ALA A 118 -15.10 15.14 16.72
N LYS A 119 -14.13 14.24 16.95
CA LYS A 119 -13.06 13.95 15.98
C LYS A 119 -13.63 13.29 14.72
N GLU A 120 -14.58 12.39 14.87
CA GLU A 120 -15.29 11.75 13.77
C GLU A 120 -16.10 12.76 12.97
N ALA A 121 -16.90 13.59 13.64
CA ALA A 121 -17.71 14.62 13.00
C ALA A 121 -16.85 15.62 12.21
N LEU A 122 -15.83 16.18 12.85
CA LEU A 122 -14.94 17.17 12.23
C LEU A 122 -14.19 16.56 11.06
N ARG A 123 -13.78 15.29 11.09
CA ARG A 123 -13.15 14.65 9.93
C ARG A 123 -14.06 14.62 8.70
N ALA A 124 -15.34 14.29 8.88
CA ALA A 124 -16.29 14.28 7.78
C ALA A 124 -16.52 15.69 7.23
N ILE A 125 -16.65 16.68 8.12
CA ILE A 125 -16.84 18.09 7.73
C ILE A 125 -15.60 18.64 7.02
N LEU A 126 -14.39 18.38 7.53
CA LEU A 126 -13.13 18.78 6.87
C LEU A 126 -13.00 18.13 5.49
N THR A 127 -13.38 16.85 5.35
CA THR A 127 -13.42 16.17 4.04
C THR A 127 -14.34 16.92 3.08
N TYR A 128 -15.56 17.21 3.52
CA TYR A 128 -16.54 17.96 2.75
C TYR A 128 -16.01 19.34 2.33
N MET A 129 -15.38 20.08 3.25
CA MET A 129 -14.84 21.39 2.97
C MET A 129 -13.67 21.38 1.98
N PHE A 130 -12.66 20.53 2.21
CA PHE A 130 -11.48 20.48 1.34
C PHE A 130 -11.77 19.86 -0.03
N GLN A 131 -12.68 18.88 -0.12
CA GLN A 131 -12.96 18.20 -1.39
C GLN A 131 -14.08 18.85 -2.19
N ARG A 132 -15.19 19.20 -1.55
CA ARG A 132 -16.40 19.69 -2.25
C ARG A 132 -16.47 21.20 -2.34
N HIS A 133 -16.05 21.92 -1.29
CA HIS A 133 -15.94 23.39 -1.33
C HIS A 133 -14.56 23.89 -1.73
N GLN A 134 -13.57 22.99 -1.86
CA GLN A 134 -12.22 23.29 -2.32
C GLN A 134 -11.55 24.45 -1.56
N VAL A 135 -11.86 24.60 -0.27
CA VAL A 135 -11.20 25.63 0.55
C VAL A 135 -9.71 25.34 0.64
N HIS A 136 -8.89 26.37 0.55
CA HIS A 136 -7.45 26.27 0.72
C HIS A 136 -7.06 26.07 2.18
N ARG A 137 -7.76 26.74 3.11
CA ARG A 137 -7.38 26.85 4.52
C ARG A 137 -8.58 26.91 5.44
N ILE A 138 -8.50 26.19 6.56
CA ILE A 138 -9.48 26.24 7.64
C ILE A 138 -8.75 26.62 8.94
N ALA A 139 -9.21 27.68 9.60
CA ALA A 139 -8.73 28.15 10.89
C ALA A 139 -9.69 27.80 12.03
N ALA A 140 -9.16 27.56 13.21
CA ALA A 140 -9.93 27.39 14.44
C ALA A 140 -9.29 28.23 15.54
N ILE A 141 -10.10 29.04 16.21
CA ILE A 141 -9.68 29.91 17.31
C ILE A 141 -10.26 29.34 18.60
N THR A 142 -9.45 29.26 19.65
CA THR A 142 -9.91 28.74 20.94
C THR A 142 -9.20 29.41 22.10
N ASP A 143 -9.92 29.67 23.19
CA ASP A 143 -9.36 30.09 24.47
C ASP A 143 -8.26 29.12 24.91
N VAL A 144 -7.11 29.64 25.35
CA VAL A 144 -5.95 28.85 25.77
C VAL A 144 -6.25 27.91 26.95
N ARG A 145 -7.33 28.16 27.68
CA ARG A 145 -7.81 27.36 28.82
C ARG A 145 -8.72 26.21 28.39
N ASN A 146 -9.22 26.22 27.15
CA ASN A 146 -10.08 25.17 26.60
C ASN A 146 -9.25 23.93 26.17
N ARG A 147 -8.80 23.15 27.17
CA ARG A 147 -7.97 21.95 26.96
C ARG A 147 -8.65 20.90 26.08
N GLY A 148 -9.99 20.84 26.08
CA GLY A 148 -10.76 19.91 25.25
C GLY A 148 -10.61 20.22 23.77
N SER A 149 -10.82 21.48 23.39
CA SER A 149 -10.65 21.96 22.01
C SER A 149 -9.20 21.82 21.53
N ILE A 150 -8.23 22.23 22.36
CA ILE A 150 -6.79 22.12 22.06
C ILE A 150 -6.41 20.67 21.72
N LYS A 151 -6.77 19.71 22.60
CA LYS A 151 -6.47 18.28 22.37
C LYS A 151 -7.13 17.75 21.10
N LEU A 152 -8.34 18.22 20.78
CA LEU A 152 -9.07 17.79 19.60
C LEU A 152 -8.41 18.29 18.30
N LEU A 153 -8.05 19.58 18.24
CA LEU A 153 -7.37 20.19 17.10
C LEU A 153 -6.01 19.51 16.84
N GLU A 154 -5.24 19.27 17.89
CA GLU A 154 -3.95 18.57 17.79
C GLU A 154 -4.14 17.12 17.32
N ARG A 155 -5.14 16.40 17.84
CA ARG A 155 -5.48 15.03 17.37
C ARG A 155 -6.02 14.98 15.94
N LEU A 156 -6.56 16.09 15.45
CA LEU A 156 -6.96 16.27 14.06
C LEU A 156 -5.79 16.70 13.17
N ASN A 157 -4.62 16.98 13.75
CA ASN A 157 -3.40 17.47 13.10
C ASN A 157 -3.51 18.91 12.58
N PHE A 158 -4.35 19.75 13.17
CA PHE A 158 -4.22 21.20 12.99
C PHE A 158 -2.87 21.66 13.54
N ARG A 159 -2.24 22.62 12.87
CA ARG A 159 -1.01 23.26 13.35
C ARG A 159 -1.38 24.44 14.24
N ARG A 160 -0.79 24.53 15.44
CA ARG A 160 -0.85 25.74 16.24
C ARG A 160 0.10 26.77 15.63
N GLU A 161 -0.44 27.86 15.11
CA GLU A 161 0.33 28.88 14.41
C GLU A 161 0.65 30.10 15.27
N GLY A 162 -0.15 30.35 16.31
CA GLY A 162 0.10 31.49 17.20
C GLY A 162 -0.72 31.48 18.48
N ARG A 163 -0.37 32.42 19.36
CA ARG A 163 -1.15 32.83 20.53
C ARG A 163 -1.35 34.34 20.44
N THR A 164 -2.59 34.79 20.55
CA THR A 164 -2.91 36.20 20.64
C THR A 164 -3.20 36.53 22.11
N HIS A 165 -2.44 37.47 22.66
CA HIS A 165 -2.59 37.89 24.06
C HIS A 165 -3.73 38.89 24.19
N GLN A 166 -4.62 38.70 25.18
CA GLN A 166 -5.78 39.55 25.43
C GLN A 166 -6.59 39.82 24.14
N ALA A 167 -6.84 38.76 23.37
CA ALA A 167 -7.42 38.83 22.05
C ALA A 167 -8.90 39.22 22.04
N PHE A 168 -9.63 38.80 23.07
CA PHE A 168 -11.08 38.94 23.14
C PHE A 168 -11.54 39.24 24.58
N TRP A 169 -12.53 40.11 24.74
CA TRP A 169 -13.17 40.37 26.03
C TRP A 169 -14.33 39.40 26.23
N ASN A 170 -14.19 38.47 27.16
CA ASN A 170 -15.19 37.45 27.44
C ASN A 170 -15.57 37.48 28.91
N LYS A 171 -16.85 37.71 29.22
CA LYS A 171 -17.43 37.55 30.58
C LYS A 171 -16.66 38.27 31.70
N GLY A 172 -16.20 39.49 31.42
CA GLY A 172 -15.58 40.36 32.41
C GLY A 172 -14.06 40.26 32.49
N GLU A 173 -13.41 39.52 31.58
CA GLU A 173 -11.95 39.45 31.49
C GLU A 173 -11.47 39.42 30.04
N TRP A 174 -10.25 39.92 29.80
CA TRP A 174 -9.54 39.71 28.55
C TRP A 174 -8.96 38.30 28.51
N VAL A 175 -9.21 37.55 27.44
CA VAL A 175 -8.76 36.16 27.29
C VAL A 175 -7.72 36.03 26.18
N ASP A 176 -6.79 35.10 26.38
CA ASP A 176 -5.82 34.71 25.38
C ASP A 176 -6.39 33.60 24.49
N GLU A 177 -6.03 33.62 23.21
CA GLU A 177 -6.51 32.65 22.23
C GLU A 177 -5.35 31.97 21.50
N TYR A 178 -5.51 30.69 21.18
CA TYR A 178 -4.67 30.00 20.22
C TYR A 178 -5.31 30.01 18.84
N LEU A 179 -4.49 30.33 17.84
CA LEU A 179 -4.82 30.15 16.43
C LEU A 179 -4.29 28.79 15.96
N TYR A 180 -5.21 27.94 15.52
CA TYR A 180 -4.92 26.70 14.83
C TYR A 180 -5.34 26.79 13.37
N ALA A 181 -4.59 26.16 12.47
CA ALA A 181 -4.99 26.07 11.06
C ALA A 181 -4.60 24.75 10.40
N MET A 182 -5.33 24.43 9.34
CA MET A 182 -5.08 23.31 8.44
C MET A 182 -5.24 23.75 6.99
N THR A 183 -4.30 23.36 6.14
CA THR A 183 -4.33 23.62 4.69
C THR A 183 -4.81 22.39 3.93
N ALA A 184 -5.31 22.60 2.71
CA ALA A 184 -5.70 21.52 1.79
C ALA A 184 -4.55 20.54 1.53
N SER A 185 -3.32 21.05 1.34
CA SER A 185 -2.13 20.21 1.12
C SER A 185 -1.85 19.29 2.31
N ARG A 186 -1.91 19.81 3.54
CA ARG A 186 -1.73 19.02 4.75
C ARG A 186 -2.82 17.98 4.91
N TRP A 187 -4.07 18.35 4.60
CA TRP A 187 -5.18 17.41 4.64
C TRP A 187 -4.97 16.25 3.67
N GLU A 188 -4.51 16.52 2.45
CA GLU A 188 -4.26 15.48 1.46
C GLU A 188 -3.12 14.55 1.88
N THR A 189 -1.99 15.08 2.36
CA THR A 189 -0.92 14.26 2.94
C THR A 189 -1.42 13.34 4.06
N LEU A 190 -2.28 13.85 4.96
CA LEU A 190 -2.86 13.04 6.04
C LEU A 190 -3.81 11.96 5.52
N ARG A 191 -4.49 12.19 4.38
CA ARG A 191 -5.34 11.18 3.73
C ARG A 191 -4.51 10.11 3.05
N GLU A 192 -3.51 10.49 2.28
CA GLU A 192 -2.59 9.55 1.62
C GLU A 192 -1.87 8.65 2.62
N ASN A 193 -1.36 9.22 3.73
CA ASN A 193 -0.69 8.45 4.77
C ASN A 193 -1.61 7.43 5.43
N ARG A 194 -2.89 7.81 5.67
CA ARG A 194 -3.88 6.88 6.21
C ARG A 194 -4.26 5.80 5.20
N ALA A 195 -4.41 6.16 3.92
CA ALA A 195 -4.66 5.19 2.87
C ALA A 195 -3.52 4.18 2.81
N ARG A 196 -2.26 4.62 2.77
CA ARG A 196 -1.08 3.74 2.81
C ARG A 196 -1.04 2.86 4.06
N THR A 197 -1.32 3.41 5.24
CA THR A 197 -1.31 2.62 6.48
C THR A 197 -2.42 1.56 6.48
N ARG A 198 -3.61 1.90 5.96
CA ARG A 198 -4.72 0.95 5.84
C ARG A 198 -4.39 -0.14 4.83
N THR A 199 -3.88 0.22 3.65
CA THR A 199 -3.41 -0.74 2.64
C THR A 199 -2.35 -1.68 3.20
N LYS A 200 -1.43 -1.16 4.03
CA LYS A 200 -0.41 -1.96 4.72
C LYS A 200 -0.98 -2.93 5.76
N GLN A 201 -2.15 -2.66 6.33
CA GLN A 201 -2.86 -3.56 7.26
C GLN A 201 -3.77 -4.56 6.53
N GLU A 202 -4.28 -4.17 5.36
CA GLU A 202 -5.19 -4.98 4.51
C GLU A 202 -4.42 -5.89 3.54
N THR A 203 -3.11 -5.70 3.37
CA THR A 203 -2.25 -6.49 2.47
C THR A 203 -1.23 -7.27 3.28
N ALA A 204 -1.01 -8.55 2.93
CA ALA A 204 0.06 -9.36 3.44
C ALA A 204 0.88 -9.89 2.25
N THR A 205 2.10 -9.37 2.10
CA THR A 205 3.06 -9.85 1.10
C THR A 205 4.01 -10.87 1.71
N LYS A 206 4.27 -11.94 0.95
CA LYS A 206 5.30 -12.95 1.26
C LYS A 206 6.18 -13.19 0.04
N ALA A 207 7.44 -13.54 0.27
CA ALA A 207 8.28 -14.16 -0.75
C ALA A 207 8.50 -15.64 -0.40
N VAL A 208 8.39 -16.52 -1.38
CA VAL A 208 8.63 -17.97 -1.23
C VAL A 208 9.73 -18.38 -2.19
N LEU A 209 10.79 -18.99 -1.67
CA LEU A 209 11.85 -19.56 -2.52
C LEU A 209 11.36 -20.91 -3.03
N LEU A 210 10.95 -21.02 -4.29
CA LEU A 210 10.54 -22.30 -4.85
C LEU A 210 11.74 -23.16 -5.17
N GLY A 211 12.83 -22.55 -5.65
CA GLY A 211 14.11 -23.21 -5.87
C GLY A 211 15.27 -22.23 -5.71
N THR A 212 16.33 -22.71 -5.06
CA THR A 212 17.51 -21.92 -4.66
C THR A 212 18.81 -22.40 -5.30
N GLY A 213 18.71 -23.39 -6.19
CA GLY A 213 19.81 -24.06 -6.84
C GLY A 213 20.47 -23.26 -7.95
N THR A 214 21.35 -23.95 -8.68
CA THR A 214 22.20 -23.43 -9.75
C THR A 214 22.11 -24.41 -10.93
N PRO A 215 22.91 -24.29 -12.01
CA PRO A 215 22.98 -25.34 -13.02
C PRO A 215 23.46 -26.70 -12.48
N ASN A 216 24.10 -26.73 -11.31
CA ASN A 216 24.54 -27.98 -10.70
C ASN A 216 23.34 -28.76 -10.13
N PRO A 217 23.22 -30.07 -10.43
CA PRO A 217 22.14 -30.87 -9.91
C PRO A 217 22.34 -31.11 -8.41
N ASP A 218 21.44 -30.56 -7.60
CA ASP A 218 21.40 -30.74 -6.16
C ASP A 218 20.03 -31.37 -5.77
N PRO A 219 20.01 -32.47 -5.00
CA PRO A 219 18.77 -33.13 -4.62
C PRO A 219 17.89 -32.32 -3.64
N TYR A 220 18.44 -31.28 -3.02
CA TYR A 220 17.77 -30.45 -2.02
C TYR A 220 17.57 -28.99 -2.48
N ARG A 221 18.20 -28.58 -3.59
CA ARG A 221 18.07 -27.23 -4.16
C ARG A 221 17.65 -27.31 -5.63
N HIS A 222 16.37 -27.05 -5.89
CA HIS A 222 15.78 -27.03 -7.23
C HIS A 222 16.20 -25.79 -8.01
N GLY A 223 15.96 -25.80 -9.32
CA GLY A 223 16.34 -24.67 -10.19
C GLY A 223 15.75 -23.35 -9.73
N SER A 224 16.44 -22.25 -10.05
CA SER A 224 16.09 -20.91 -9.59
C SER A 224 14.63 -20.57 -9.89
N ALA A 225 13.87 -20.30 -8.82
CA ALA A 225 12.49 -19.86 -8.89
C ALA A 225 12.08 -19.21 -7.57
N VAL A 226 11.50 -18.01 -7.64
CA VAL A 226 10.96 -17.28 -6.49
C VAL A 226 9.51 -16.94 -6.77
N ALA A 227 8.65 -17.01 -5.76
CA ALA A 227 7.29 -16.49 -5.84
C ALA A 227 7.10 -15.30 -4.91
N VAL A 228 6.64 -14.17 -5.45
CA VAL A 228 6.07 -13.09 -4.64
C VAL A 228 4.57 -13.34 -4.55
N VAL A 229 4.06 -13.52 -3.34
CA VAL A 229 2.65 -13.80 -3.07
C VAL A 229 2.04 -12.63 -2.31
N VAL A 230 0.97 -12.07 -2.85
CA VAL A 230 0.26 -10.94 -2.23
C VAL A 230 -1.15 -11.39 -1.88
N GLN A 231 -1.49 -11.33 -0.60
CA GLN A 231 -2.84 -11.57 -0.10
C GLN A 231 -3.50 -10.25 0.28
N ARG A 232 -4.74 -10.04 -0.17
CA ARG A 232 -5.59 -8.95 0.29
C ARG A 232 -6.66 -9.48 1.22
N ASN A 233 -6.72 -8.90 2.41
CA ASN A 233 -7.71 -9.16 3.43
C ASN A 233 -8.73 -8.02 3.40
N GLU A 234 -9.91 -8.29 2.84
CA GLU A 234 -11.05 -7.37 2.92
C GLU A 234 -12.07 -7.91 3.93
N GLU A 235 -12.46 -7.09 4.90
CA GLU A 235 -13.48 -7.46 5.90
C GLU A 235 -14.78 -7.92 5.20
N GLY A 236 -15.19 -9.15 5.49
CA GLY A 236 -16.43 -9.73 4.95
C GLY A 236 -16.31 -10.34 3.54
N LYS A 237 -15.11 -10.41 2.94
CA LYS A 237 -14.86 -11.18 1.70
C LYS A 237 -13.82 -12.28 1.91
N GLN A 238 -13.83 -13.29 1.04
CA GLN A 238 -12.76 -14.27 1.00
C GLN A 238 -11.45 -13.59 0.60
N SER A 239 -10.36 -13.89 1.33
CA SER A 239 -9.03 -13.37 1.01
C SER A 239 -8.62 -13.82 -0.40
N GLN A 240 -8.29 -12.84 -1.25
CA GLN A 240 -7.78 -13.11 -2.59
C GLN A 240 -6.25 -13.05 -2.55
N GLY A 241 -5.61 -14.17 -2.87
CA GLY A 241 -4.16 -14.27 -2.99
C GLY A 241 -3.76 -14.40 -4.45
N GLN A 242 -2.73 -13.67 -4.88
CA GLN A 242 -2.14 -13.79 -6.21
C GLN A 242 -0.65 -14.12 -6.07
N ALA A 243 -0.17 -15.06 -6.88
CA ALA A 243 1.25 -15.39 -6.99
C ALA A 243 1.85 -14.82 -8.28
N TYR A 244 3.07 -14.30 -8.16
CA TYR A 244 3.91 -13.81 -9.25
C TYR A 244 5.24 -14.57 -9.21
N LEU A 245 5.52 -15.34 -10.25
CA LEU A 245 6.75 -16.14 -10.31
C LEU A 245 7.87 -15.34 -10.94
N VAL A 246 9.07 -15.45 -10.39
CA VAL A 246 10.32 -14.99 -10.97
C VAL A 246 11.17 -16.22 -11.25
N ASP A 247 11.52 -16.39 -12.52
CA ASP A 247 12.15 -17.58 -13.09
C ASP A 247 11.33 -18.87 -12.92
N ALA A 248 11.68 -19.86 -13.74
CA ALA A 248 11.01 -21.15 -13.87
C ALA A 248 12.05 -22.26 -14.04
N GLY A 249 12.99 -22.36 -13.10
CA GLY A 249 13.97 -23.44 -13.06
C GLY A 249 13.36 -24.85 -12.90
N PRO A 250 14.15 -25.91 -13.11
CA PRO A 250 13.71 -27.29 -12.90
C PRO A 250 12.98 -27.51 -11.57
N GLY A 251 11.74 -28.01 -11.63
CA GLY A 251 10.95 -28.36 -10.45
C GLY A 251 9.96 -27.29 -9.97
N VAL A 252 9.90 -26.11 -10.62
CA VAL A 252 9.06 -24.97 -10.20
C VAL A 252 7.61 -25.35 -9.86
N VAL A 253 6.93 -26.17 -10.66
CA VAL A 253 5.53 -26.55 -10.40
C VAL A 253 5.41 -27.47 -9.19
N ARG A 254 6.36 -28.40 -9.02
CA ARG A 254 6.35 -29.35 -7.88
C ARG A 254 6.62 -28.61 -6.57
N ARG A 255 7.51 -27.62 -6.60
CA ARG A 255 7.81 -26.76 -5.45
C ARG A 255 6.66 -25.80 -5.13
N ALA A 256 6.00 -25.25 -6.14
CA ALA A 256 4.78 -24.45 -5.93
C ALA A 256 3.65 -25.27 -5.28
N ALA A 257 3.45 -26.52 -5.74
CA ALA A 257 2.48 -27.43 -5.12
C ALA A 257 2.83 -27.75 -3.65
N ASP A 258 4.09 -28.04 -3.35
CA ASP A 258 4.55 -28.29 -1.96
C ASP A 258 4.37 -27.04 -1.08
N ALA A 259 4.70 -25.85 -1.59
CA ALA A 259 4.47 -24.59 -0.89
C ALA A 259 2.97 -24.32 -0.63
N ALA A 260 2.09 -24.72 -1.56
CA ALA A 260 0.66 -24.60 -1.39
C ALA A 260 0.13 -25.51 -0.28
N GLU A 261 0.55 -26.78 -0.24
CA GLU A 261 0.24 -27.72 0.84
C GLU A 261 0.75 -27.23 2.20
N ARG A 262 1.89 -26.52 2.22
CA ARG A 262 2.47 -25.88 3.41
C ARG A 262 1.85 -24.53 3.80
N GLY A 263 0.69 -24.19 3.24
CA GLY A 263 -0.09 -23.02 3.67
C GLY A 263 0.09 -21.77 2.81
N THR A 264 0.52 -21.91 1.56
CA THR A 264 0.54 -20.82 0.57
C THR A 264 -0.44 -21.10 -0.58
N PRO A 265 -1.76 -21.06 -0.34
CA PRO A 265 -2.77 -21.53 -1.30
C PRO A 265 -2.77 -20.78 -2.64
N ALA A 266 -2.23 -19.56 -2.70
CA ALA A 266 -2.07 -18.82 -3.96
C ALA A 266 -1.09 -19.48 -4.95
N LEU A 267 -0.26 -20.43 -4.48
CA LEU A 267 0.63 -21.23 -5.31
C LEU A 267 0.01 -22.56 -5.77
N ALA A 268 -1.24 -22.85 -5.37
CA ALA A 268 -1.92 -24.06 -5.78
C ALA A 268 -2.22 -24.04 -7.29
N MET A 269 -2.14 -25.20 -7.93
CA MET A 269 -2.67 -25.36 -9.28
C MET A 269 -4.19 -25.24 -9.28
N PRO A 270 -4.80 -24.74 -10.36
CA PRO A 270 -4.15 -24.28 -11.61
C PRO A 270 -3.72 -22.79 -11.63
N GLY A 271 -3.72 -22.10 -10.48
CA GLY A 271 -3.70 -20.63 -10.39
C GLY A 271 -2.40 -19.90 -10.77
N LEU A 272 -1.40 -20.59 -11.34
CA LEU A 272 -0.14 -19.96 -11.78
C LEU A 272 -0.28 -19.41 -13.21
N THR A 273 -0.39 -18.08 -13.31
CA THR A 273 -0.69 -17.39 -14.57
C THR A 273 0.24 -16.21 -14.88
N ARG A 274 1.22 -15.91 -14.01
CA ARG A 274 2.14 -14.76 -14.16
C ARG A 274 3.58 -15.19 -13.88
N LEU A 275 4.44 -15.01 -14.88
CA LEU A 275 5.87 -15.32 -14.81
C LEU A 275 6.71 -14.15 -15.33
N PHE A 276 7.81 -13.88 -14.63
CA PHE A 276 8.83 -12.91 -14.98
C PHE A 276 10.18 -13.64 -15.10
N LEU A 277 10.82 -13.59 -16.27
CA LEU A 277 12.11 -14.22 -16.49
C LEU A 277 13.21 -13.18 -16.39
N THR A 278 14.22 -13.44 -15.56
CA THR A 278 15.41 -12.58 -15.41
C THR A 278 16.30 -12.65 -16.65
N HIS A 279 16.56 -13.88 -17.12
CA HIS A 279 17.34 -14.19 -18.31
C HIS A 279 17.02 -15.62 -18.80
N LEU A 280 17.73 -16.10 -19.83
CA LEU A 280 17.39 -17.35 -20.54
C LEU A 280 18.36 -18.52 -20.29
N HIS A 281 19.13 -18.50 -19.19
CA HIS A 281 19.92 -19.68 -18.81
C HIS A 281 19.05 -20.83 -18.33
N SER A 282 19.48 -22.05 -18.63
CA SER A 282 18.66 -23.26 -18.48
C SER A 282 18.17 -23.51 -17.06
N ASP A 283 18.96 -23.18 -16.05
CA ASP A 283 18.60 -23.32 -14.63
C ASP A 283 17.52 -22.34 -14.17
N HIS A 284 17.22 -21.31 -14.96
CA HIS A 284 16.11 -20.36 -14.76
C HIS A 284 14.89 -20.64 -15.64
N ILE A 285 15.00 -21.49 -16.68
CA ILE A 285 13.90 -21.67 -17.66
C ILE A 285 13.55 -23.12 -17.99
N ALA A 286 14.33 -24.12 -17.59
CA ALA A 286 14.08 -25.50 -17.99
C ALA A 286 12.78 -26.10 -17.41
N GLY A 287 12.18 -25.46 -16.39
CA GLY A 287 10.85 -25.79 -15.89
C GLY A 287 9.69 -25.16 -16.66
N LEU A 288 9.94 -24.38 -17.73
CA LEU A 288 8.88 -23.69 -18.48
C LEU A 288 7.85 -24.64 -19.09
N SER A 289 8.27 -25.74 -19.74
CA SER A 289 7.32 -26.72 -20.28
C SER A 289 6.40 -27.28 -19.21
N ASP A 290 6.94 -27.52 -18.02
CA ASP A 290 6.18 -28.01 -16.89
C ASP A 290 5.15 -26.98 -16.41
N LEU A 291 5.53 -25.70 -16.32
CA LEU A 291 4.64 -24.60 -15.95
C LEU A 291 3.57 -24.30 -17.01
N ILE A 292 3.85 -24.57 -18.29
CA ILE A 292 2.90 -24.42 -19.39
C ILE A 292 1.88 -25.57 -19.37
N LEU A 293 2.32 -26.82 -19.21
CA LEU A 293 1.46 -27.98 -19.43
C LEU A 293 0.81 -28.50 -18.15
N SER A 294 1.55 -28.66 -17.04
CA SER A 294 1.00 -29.28 -15.83
C SER A 294 -0.19 -28.52 -15.21
N PRO A 295 -0.16 -27.18 -15.05
CA PRO A 295 -1.35 -26.46 -14.57
C PRO A 295 -2.53 -26.56 -15.54
N TRP A 296 -2.29 -26.69 -16.85
CA TRP A 296 -3.34 -26.88 -17.85
C TRP A 296 -4.01 -28.25 -17.75
N VAL A 297 -3.22 -29.31 -17.56
CA VAL A 297 -3.74 -30.65 -17.22
C VAL A 297 -4.60 -30.61 -15.96
N LEU A 298 -4.25 -29.74 -15.02
CA LEU A 298 -5.01 -29.47 -13.79
C LEU A 298 -6.06 -28.36 -13.95
N GLU A 299 -6.59 -28.21 -15.17
CA GLU A 299 -7.74 -27.36 -15.51
C GLU A 299 -7.50 -25.84 -15.50
N ARG A 300 -6.24 -25.37 -15.67
CA ARG A 300 -6.01 -23.94 -15.94
C ARG A 300 -6.84 -23.52 -17.15
N ASN A 301 -7.68 -22.52 -16.99
CA ASN A 301 -8.55 -21.97 -18.02
C ASN A 301 -8.14 -20.56 -18.47
N GLU A 302 -7.10 -20.00 -17.85
CA GLU A 302 -6.48 -18.73 -18.19
C GLU A 302 -5.18 -18.92 -18.98
N THR A 303 -4.87 -17.96 -19.85
CA THR A 303 -3.59 -17.88 -20.56
C THR A 303 -2.46 -17.58 -19.57
N LEU A 304 -1.34 -18.30 -19.69
CA LEU A 304 -0.11 -17.97 -18.95
C LEU A 304 0.54 -16.74 -19.59
N VAL A 305 0.79 -15.69 -18.81
CA VAL A 305 1.46 -14.49 -19.28
C VAL A 305 2.91 -14.49 -18.80
N ILE A 306 3.86 -14.41 -19.73
CA ILE A 306 5.30 -14.41 -19.47
C ILE A 306 5.89 -13.06 -19.89
N TYR A 307 6.54 -12.40 -18.95
CA TYR A 307 7.39 -11.24 -19.19
C TYR A 307 8.84 -11.73 -19.22
N GLY A 308 9.56 -11.51 -20.30
CA GLY A 308 10.95 -11.96 -20.40
C GLY A 308 11.81 -11.04 -21.28
N PRO A 309 13.14 -11.23 -21.30
CA PRO A 309 14.01 -10.50 -22.21
C PRO A 309 13.77 -10.91 -23.68
N GLN A 310 14.43 -10.20 -24.61
CA GLN A 310 14.44 -10.58 -26.02
C GLN A 310 14.86 -12.05 -26.21
N GLY A 311 14.08 -12.80 -26.98
CA GLY A 311 14.28 -14.23 -27.23
C GLY A 311 13.28 -15.12 -26.49
N THR A 312 12.59 -14.61 -25.47
CA THR A 312 11.55 -15.36 -24.75
C THR A 312 10.44 -15.84 -25.67
N LYS A 313 10.02 -15.03 -26.66
CA LYS A 313 8.94 -15.45 -27.56
C LYS A 313 9.35 -16.66 -28.39
N ALA A 314 10.55 -16.63 -28.98
CA ALA A 314 11.07 -17.72 -29.80
C ALA A 314 11.25 -19.01 -28.97
N LEU A 315 11.72 -18.89 -27.73
CA LEU A 315 11.81 -20.00 -26.78
C LEU A 315 10.44 -20.64 -26.55
N VAL A 316 9.43 -19.85 -26.19
CA VAL A 316 8.08 -20.34 -25.90
C VAL A 316 7.45 -21.01 -27.13
N ASP A 317 7.56 -20.39 -28.31
CA ASP A 317 7.04 -20.95 -29.56
C ASP A 317 7.67 -22.33 -29.85
N HIS A 318 8.97 -22.48 -29.60
CA HIS A 318 9.67 -23.76 -29.77
C HIS A 318 9.30 -24.81 -28.72
N LEU A 319 9.07 -24.42 -27.47
CA LEU A 319 8.58 -25.35 -26.44
C LEU A 319 7.17 -25.85 -26.78
N LEU A 320 6.26 -24.97 -27.23
CA LEU A 320 4.92 -25.37 -27.67
C LEU A 320 4.99 -26.30 -28.89
N ALA A 321 5.86 -26.00 -29.85
CA ALA A 321 6.08 -26.87 -31.01
C ALA A 321 6.62 -28.25 -30.59
N ALA A 322 7.55 -28.31 -29.64
CA ALA A 322 8.10 -29.56 -29.12
C ALA A 322 7.05 -30.44 -28.46
N HIS A 323 6.02 -29.86 -27.84
CA HIS A 323 4.91 -30.56 -27.18
C HIS A 323 3.63 -30.64 -28.03
N GLY A 324 3.73 -30.41 -29.34
CA GLY A 324 2.56 -30.33 -30.23
C GLY A 324 1.69 -31.61 -30.28
N GLU A 325 2.29 -32.79 -30.11
CA GLU A 325 1.53 -34.05 -30.08
C GLU A 325 0.75 -34.24 -28.77
N ASP A 326 1.33 -33.90 -27.60
CA ASP A 326 0.61 -33.90 -26.30
C ASP A 326 -0.53 -32.88 -26.32
N ILE A 327 -0.27 -31.67 -26.84
CA ILE A 327 -1.31 -30.64 -26.99
C ILE A 327 -2.45 -31.13 -27.89
N ARG A 328 -2.15 -31.83 -29.00
CA ARG A 328 -3.18 -32.37 -29.89
C ARG A 328 -4.01 -33.46 -29.20
N GLU A 329 -3.35 -34.43 -28.55
CA GLU A 329 -4.05 -35.51 -27.83
C GLU A 329 -4.98 -34.96 -26.74
N ARG A 330 -4.54 -33.93 -26.02
CA ARG A 330 -5.37 -33.29 -24.97
C ARG A 330 -6.54 -32.47 -25.49
N ARG A 331 -6.43 -31.91 -26.70
CA ARG A 331 -7.52 -31.11 -27.32
C ARG A 331 -8.52 -31.97 -28.08
N GLU A 332 -8.04 -33.02 -28.74
CA GLU A 332 -8.81 -33.76 -29.76
C GLU A 332 -8.97 -35.24 -29.42
N GLY A 333 -8.16 -35.77 -28.49
CA GLY A 333 -8.14 -37.17 -28.08
C GLY A 333 -8.95 -37.46 -26.81
N LEU A 334 -8.53 -38.49 -26.06
CA LEU A 334 -9.29 -39.04 -24.92
C LEU A 334 -8.95 -38.41 -23.56
N GLU A 335 -7.97 -37.49 -23.51
CA GLU A 335 -7.53 -36.77 -22.31
C GLU A 335 -7.98 -35.30 -22.32
N PRO A 336 -9.30 -35.01 -22.27
CA PRO A 336 -9.83 -33.71 -22.63
C PRO A 336 -9.32 -32.59 -21.73
N SER A 337 -8.71 -31.57 -22.33
CA SER A 337 -8.32 -30.31 -21.69
C SER A 337 -8.82 -29.13 -22.52
N ASN A 338 -9.01 -27.97 -21.90
CA ASN A 338 -9.57 -26.81 -22.59
C ASN A 338 -8.58 -26.20 -23.61
N ASP A 339 -9.04 -25.42 -24.58
CA ASP A 339 -8.18 -24.81 -25.60
C ASP A 339 -7.51 -23.48 -25.16
N GLN A 340 -7.45 -23.18 -23.87
CA GLN A 340 -6.94 -21.89 -23.37
C GLN A 340 -5.73 -22.04 -22.45
N GLY A 341 -5.74 -23.01 -21.54
CA GLY A 341 -4.77 -23.10 -20.44
C GLY A 341 -3.33 -23.37 -20.85
N TYR A 342 -3.07 -23.99 -22.01
CA TYR A 342 -1.71 -24.17 -22.53
C TYR A 342 -1.19 -22.97 -23.31
N ARG A 343 -2.07 -22.02 -23.66
CA ARG A 343 -1.66 -20.85 -24.44
C ARG A 343 -0.79 -19.94 -23.57
N VAL A 344 0.17 -19.31 -24.22
CA VAL A 344 1.12 -18.42 -23.59
C VAL A 344 1.12 -17.08 -24.31
N GLU A 345 0.94 -16.01 -23.56
CA GLU A 345 1.16 -14.63 -24.02
C GLU A 345 2.56 -14.20 -23.55
N VAL A 346 3.37 -13.69 -24.47
CA VAL A 346 4.75 -13.27 -24.18
C VAL A 346 4.88 -11.76 -24.38
N HIS A 347 5.40 -11.08 -23.35
CA HIS A 347 5.83 -9.69 -23.41
C HIS A 347 7.34 -9.64 -23.27
N GLU A 348 8.04 -9.38 -24.37
CA GLU A 348 9.46 -9.07 -24.33
C GLU A 348 9.64 -7.63 -23.82
N TYR A 349 10.47 -7.43 -22.81
CA TYR A 349 10.59 -6.14 -22.12
C TYR A 349 12.00 -5.55 -22.17
N GLU A 350 12.06 -4.25 -21.84
CA GLU A 350 13.27 -3.50 -21.51
C GLU A 350 13.16 -2.99 -20.05
N ALA A 351 14.23 -2.39 -19.54
CA ALA A 351 14.21 -1.82 -18.20
C ALA A 351 13.11 -0.74 -18.02
N GLY A 352 12.50 -0.71 -16.85
CA GLY A 352 11.39 0.16 -16.49
C GLY A 352 10.22 -0.60 -15.87
N GLN A 353 9.08 0.07 -15.70
CA GLN A 353 7.87 -0.58 -15.21
C GLN A 353 7.30 -1.50 -16.31
N ILE A 354 7.34 -2.81 -16.07
CA ILE A 354 6.92 -3.82 -17.05
C ILE A 354 5.52 -4.38 -16.76
N TYR A 355 5.07 -4.29 -15.51
CA TYR A 355 3.77 -4.82 -15.11
C TYR A 355 3.18 -4.03 -13.95
N ARG A 356 1.86 -3.94 -13.95
CA ARG A 356 1.09 -3.41 -12.83
C ARG A 356 -0.32 -4.00 -12.84
N ASP A 357 -0.77 -4.42 -11.68
CA ASP A 357 -2.18 -4.67 -11.40
C ASP A 357 -2.57 -4.05 -10.06
N ASP A 358 -3.67 -4.53 -9.49
CA ASP A 358 -4.13 -4.06 -8.19
C ASP A 358 -3.16 -4.46 -7.06
N PHE A 359 -2.55 -5.64 -7.11
CA PHE A 359 -1.72 -6.16 -6.01
C PHE A 359 -0.29 -5.65 -6.05
N VAL A 360 0.29 -5.48 -7.25
CA VAL A 360 1.72 -5.20 -7.40
C VAL A 360 2.05 -4.29 -8.57
N GLN A 361 3.14 -3.54 -8.41
CA GLN A 361 3.88 -2.92 -9.50
C GLN A 361 5.24 -3.62 -9.62
N VAL A 362 5.62 -4.01 -10.84
CA VAL A 362 6.90 -4.68 -11.12
C VAL A 362 7.73 -3.80 -12.05
N GLU A 363 8.93 -3.48 -11.60
CA GLU A 363 9.95 -2.77 -12.36
C GLU A 363 11.12 -3.71 -12.66
N ALA A 364 11.53 -3.79 -13.92
CA ALA A 364 12.74 -4.48 -14.34
C ALA A 364 13.91 -3.50 -14.43
N PHE A 365 15.08 -3.89 -13.94
CA PHE A 365 16.32 -3.12 -14.11
C PHE A 365 17.40 -4.01 -14.72
N ARG A 366 18.21 -3.44 -15.62
CA ARG A 366 19.29 -4.19 -16.27
C ARG A 366 20.37 -4.56 -15.27
N VAL A 367 20.92 -5.76 -15.42
CA VAL A 367 22.06 -6.25 -14.64
C VAL A 367 23.17 -6.78 -15.56
N GLU A 368 24.36 -7.00 -15.03
CA GLU A 368 25.53 -7.42 -15.82
C GLU A 368 25.81 -8.91 -15.63
N HIS A 369 25.33 -9.72 -16.60
CA HIS A 369 25.51 -11.17 -16.61
C HIS A 369 25.89 -11.67 -18.01
N GLY A 370 27.16 -11.45 -18.37
CA GLY A 370 27.71 -11.86 -19.66
C GLY A 370 27.33 -10.91 -20.80
N THR A 371 27.11 -11.46 -21.99
CA THR A 371 26.87 -10.65 -23.21
C THR A 371 25.38 -10.54 -23.57
N TRP A 372 24.51 -11.16 -22.79
CA TRP A 372 23.09 -11.30 -23.09
C TRP A 372 22.26 -10.40 -22.17
N PRO A 373 21.04 -10.02 -22.56
CA PRO A 373 20.17 -9.24 -21.68
C PRO A 373 19.82 -10.05 -20.42
N ALA A 374 20.11 -9.48 -19.26
CA ALA A 374 19.74 -9.99 -17.95
C ALA A 374 19.16 -8.87 -17.09
N PHE A 375 18.23 -9.22 -16.22
CA PHE A 375 17.49 -8.25 -15.42
C PHE A 375 17.26 -8.73 -14.00
N GLY A 376 17.22 -7.76 -13.08
CA GLY A 376 16.62 -7.92 -11.77
C GLY A 376 15.24 -7.26 -11.73
N PHE A 377 14.47 -7.55 -10.69
CA PHE A 377 13.11 -7.06 -10.50
C PHE A 377 12.91 -6.40 -9.15
N ARG A 378 12.16 -5.30 -9.14
CA ARG A 378 11.63 -4.65 -7.95
C ARG A 378 10.11 -4.78 -7.95
N PHE A 379 9.59 -5.54 -6.99
CA PHE A 379 8.16 -5.69 -6.70
C PHE A 379 7.77 -4.71 -5.60
N THR A 380 6.85 -3.80 -5.91
CA THR A 380 6.26 -2.87 -4.93
C THR A 380 4.81 -3.25 -4.68
N THR A 381 4.50 -3.66 -3.45
CA THR A 381 3.15 -4.08 -3.02
C THR A 381 2.54 -3.05 -2.05
N GLY A 382 1.34 -3.35 -1.53
CA GLY A 382 0.67 -2.49 -0.56
C GLY A 382 1.40 -2.33 0.79
N ASP A 383 2.26 -3.27 1.16
CA ASP A 383 2.90 -3.35 2.48
C ASP A 383 4.42 -3.59 2.46
N ARG A 384 4.98 -4.02 1.32
CA ARG A 384 6.39 -4.42 1.15
C ARG A 384 6.99 -3.98 -0.18
N THR A 385 8.31 -3.89 -0.19
CA THR A 385 9.12 -3.89 -1.42
C THR A 385 10.08 -5.09 -1.40
N VAL A 386 10.00 -5.94 -2.43
CA VAL A 386 10.86 -7.11 -2.63
C VAL A 386 11.72 -6.89 -3.86
N VAL A 387 13.03 -7.05 -3.74
CA VAL A 387 13.98 -6.94 -4.85
C VAL A 387 14.63 -8.30 -5.08
N ILE A 388 14.66 -8.74 -6.34
CA ILE A 388 15.28 -9.99 -6.77
C ILE A 388 16.34 -9.62 -7.83
N SER A 389 17.61 -9.97 -7.59
CA SER A 389 18.71 -9.51 -8.44
C SER A 389 18.74 -10.15 -9.83
N GLY A 390 18.27 -11.40 -9.95
CA GLY A 390 18.73 -12.30 -11.00
C GLY A 390 20.22 -12.64 -10.82
N ASP A 391 20.85 -13.18 -11.85
CA ASP A 391 22.31 -13.38 -11.85
C ASP A 391 22.99 -12.08 -12.30
N THR A 392 24.04 -11.67 -11.60
CA THR A 392 24.77 -10.44 -11.90
C THR A 392 26.12 -10.36 -11.19
N ARG A 393 27.07 -9.67 -11.82
CA ARG A 393 28.23 -9.08 -11.13
C ARG A 393 27.90 -7.68 -10.56
N PRO A 394 28.68 -7.14 -9.62
CA PRO A 394 28.55 -5.74 -9.18
C PRO A 394 28.99 -4.73 -10.26
N PHE A 395 28.29 -3.60 -10.33
CA PHE A 395 28.66 -2.43 -11.12
C PHE A 395 28.09 -1.14 -10.52
N ASP A 396 28.60 0.01 -10.97
CA ASP A 396 28.18 1.32 -10.48
C ASP A 396 26.70 1.58 -10.80
N GLY A 397 25.92 1.92 -9.77
CA GLY A 397 24.48 2.19 -9.89
C GLY A 397 23.58 1.00 -9.55
N LEU A 398 24.09 -0.23 -9.52
CA LEU A 398 23.29 -1.42 -9.15
C LEU A 398 22.63 -1.26 -7.78
N VAL A 399 23.37 -0.73 -6.80
CA VAL A 399 22.93 -0.54 -5.42
C VAL A 399 21.72 0.39 -5.28
N GLU A 400 21.50 1.29 -6.24
CA GLU A 400 20.37 2.23 -6.20
C GLU A 400 19.02 1.51 -6.35
N HIS A 401 19.00 0.39 -7.07
CA HIS A 401 17.80 -0.45 -7.18
C HIS A 401 17.47 -1.19 -5.87
N TYR A 402 18.47 -1.36 -4.99
CA TYR A 402 18.37 -2.12 -3.75
C TYR A 402 17.99 -1.26 -2.56
N ARG A 403 18.05 0.08 -2.69
CA ARG A 403 17.73 0.98 -1.58
C ARG A 403 16.27 0.84 -1.15
N GLU A 404 16.10 0.96 0.17
CA GLU A 404 14.78 1.01 0.83
C GLU A 404 13.88 -0.22 0.56
N CYS A 405 14.45 -1.37 0.17
CA CYS A 405 13.66 -2.59 0.07
C CYS A 405 13.49 -3.28 1.43
N ASP A 406 12.31 -3.83 1.69
CA ASP A 406 12.06 -4.67 2.87
C ASP A 406 12.83 -6.00 2.76
N LEU A 407 12.96 -6.54 1.55
CA LEU A 407 13.62 -7.82 1.27
C LEU A 407 14.48 -7.72 0.01
N LEU A 408 15.75 -8.11 0.10
CA LEU A 408 16.65 -8.30 -1.03
C LEU A 408 17.01 -9.78 -1.16
N ILE A 409 16.65 -10.38 -2.29
CA ILE A 409 17.01 -11.76 -2.67
C ILE A 409 18.11 -11.66 -3.73
N HIS A 410 19.30 -12.15 -3.41
CA HIS A 410 20.48 -11.94 -4.25
C HIS A 410 21.30 -13.22 -4.45
N GLU A 411 21.80 -13.41 -5.67
CA GLU A 411 22.77 -14.47 -5.99
C GLU A 411 24.09 -14.28 -5.23
N VAL A 412 24.82 -15.36 -4.95
CA VAL A 412 26.14 -15.23 -4.32
C VAL A 412 27.04 -16.44 -4.53
N TYR A 413 28.35 -16.19 -4.67
CA TYR A 413 29.37 -17.23 -4.52
C TYR A 413 30.31 -16.99 -3.34
N SER A 414 30.80 -18.06 -2.72
CA SER A 414 31.79 -17.99 -1.63
C SER A 414 33.13 -17.47 -2.15
N ALA A 415 33.66 -16.44 -1.49
CA ALA A 415 34.98 -15.88 -1.80
C ALA A 415 36.09 -16.88 -1.46
N GLU A 416 35.98 -17.66 -0.38
CA GLU A 416 36.97 -18.70 -0.07
C GLU A 416 36.90 -19.86 -1.07
N GLY A 417 35.69 -20.30 -1.43
CA GLY A 417 35.48 -21.37 -2.41
C GLY A 417 35.99 -20.98 -3.79
N PHE A 418 35.86 -19.69 -4.14
CA PHE A 418 36.31 -19.12 -5.41
C PHE A 418 37.81 -19.33 -5.63
N GLU A 419 38.63 -19.12 -4.61
CA GLU A 419 40.10 -19.27 -4.69
C GLU A 419 40.54 -20.71 -5.05
N ARG A 420 39.69 -21.70 -4.79
CA ARG A 420 39.95 -23.11 -5.11
C ARG A 420 39.61 -23.46 -6.57
N ARG A 421 38.92 -22.56 -7.29
CA ARG A 421 38.52 -22.78 -8.67
C ARG A 421 39.72 -22.64 -9.62
N PRO A 422 39.74 -23.39 -10.73
CA PRO A 422 40.74 -23.15 -11.78
C PRO A 422 40.69 -21.71 -12.32
N PRO A 423 41.81 -21.13 -12.78
CA PRO A 423 41.88 -19.72 -13.19
C PRO A 423 40.90 -19.31 -14.31
N GLU A 424 40.59 -20.20 -15.24
CA GLU A 424 39.57 -19.98 -16.26
C GLU A 424 38.17 -19.81 -15.67
N TRP A 425 37.85 -20.58 -14.63
CA TRP A 425 36.58 -20.50 -13.93
C TRP A 425 36.51 -19.29 -13.01
N GLN A 426 37.63 -18.90 -12.40
CA GLN A 426 37.69 -17.65 -11.63
C GLN A 426 37.38 -16.44 -12.51
N ARG A 427 38.00 -16.37 -13.70
CA ARG A 427 37.72 -15.31 -14.68
C ARG A 427 36.27 -15.26 -15.11
N TYR A 428 35.65 -16.41 -15.37
CA TYR A 428 34.24 -16.49 -15.72
C TYR A 428 33.34 -15.97 -14.58
N HIS A 429 33.45 -16.54 -13.38
CA HIS A 429 32.52 -16.21 -12.29
C HIS A 429 32.67 -14.76 -11.83
N ALA A 430 33.89 -14.22 -11.70
CA ALA A 430 34.08 -12.82 -11.34
C ALA A 430 33.58 -11.83 -12.42
N ALA A 431 33.43 -12.30 -13.67
CA ALA A 431 32.93 -11.46 -14.75
C ALA A 431 31.41 -11.42 -14.85
N VAL A 432 30.67 -12.29 -14.16
CA VAL A 432 29.20 -12.40 -14.35
C VAL A 432 28.40 -12.72 -13.08
N HIS A 433 29.06 -12.96 -11.94
CA HIS A 433 28.43 -13.29 -10.65
C HIS A 433 28.99 -12.42 -9.52
N THR A 434 28.34 -12.46 -8.35
CA THR A 434 28.70 -11.62 -7.19
C THR A 434 29.31 -12.46 -6.06
N SER A 435 30.50 -12.06 -5.57
CA SER A 435 31.10 -12.69 -4.39
C SER A 435 30.42 -12.28 -3.09
N THR A 436 30.61 -13.06 -2.02
CA THR A 436 30.19 -12.67 -0.66
C THR A 436 30.74 -11.31 -0.23
N GLN A 437 32.00 -11.00 -0.53
CA GLN A 437 32.61 -9.72 -0.13
C GLN A 437 31.96 -8.53 -0.85
N GLU A 438 31.71 -8.67 -2.15
CA GLU A 438 31.05 -7.65 -2.95
C GLU A 438 29.58 -7.46 -2.54
N LEU A 439 28.85 -8.55 -2.32
CA LEU A 439 27.46 -8.49 -1.86
C LEU A 439 27.36 -7.82 -0.49
N ALA A 440 28.27 -8.13 0.44
CA ALA A 440 28.31 -7.47 1.74
C ALA A 440 28.53 -5.95 1.62
N ALA A 441 29.37 -5.51 0.68
CA ALA A 441 29.58 -4.08 0.40
C ALA A 441 28.31 -3.42 -0.18
N LEU A 442 27.66 -4.06 -1.16
CA LEU A 442 26.39 -3.59 -1.73
C LEU A 442 25.30 -3.49 -0.65
N ALA A 443 25.14 -4.55 0.16
CA ALA A 443 24.13 -4.61 1.22
C ALA A 443 24.38 -3.57 2.34
N THR A 444 25.65 -3.28 2.66
CA THR A 444 26.00 -2.24 3.64
C THR A 444 25.55 -0.85 3.20
N ILE A 445 25.58 -0.58 1.89
CA ILE A 445 25.14 0.70 1.31
C ILE A 445 23.61 0.72 1.12
N ALA A 446 23.03 -0.39 0.65
CA ALA A 446 21.60 -0.50 0.37
C ALA A 446 20.73 -0.59 1.63
N GLN A 447 21.26 -1.22 2.69
CA GLN A 447 20.60 -1.47 3.97
C GLN A 447 19.21 -2.13 3.82
N PRO A 448 19.10 -3.31 3.16
CA PRO A 448 17.81 -3.99 3.04
C PRO A 448 17.29 -4.42 4.41
N GLY A 449 15.95 -4.48 4.56
CA GLY A 449 15.33 -4.98 5.79
C GLY A 449 15.74 -6.41 6.13
N LEU A 450 15.89 -7.26 5.11
CA LEU A 450 16.47 -8.60 5.17
C LEU A 450 17.21 -8.90 3.86
N LEU A 451 18.43 -9.44 3.96
CA LEU A 451 19.18 -10.02 2.84
C LEU A 451 19.01 -11.54 2.83
N VAL A 452 18.58 -12.10 1.71
CA VAL A 452 18.44 -13.55 1.50
C VAL A 452 19.36 -13.98 0.36
N LEU A 453 20.21 -14.95 0.65
CA LEU A 453 21.17 -15.50 -0.30
C LEU A 453 20.53 -16.67 -1.06
N VAL A 454 20.56 -16.62 -2.39
CA VAL A 454 20.10 -17.70 -3.29
C VAL A 454 21.18 -17.98 -4.34
N HIS A 455 20.97 -18.96 -5.22
CA HIS A 455 21.90 -19.33 -6.29
C HIS A 455 23.34 -19.49 -5.75
N GLN A 456 23.45 -20.26 -4.67
CA GLN A 456 24.65 -20.26 -3.84
C GLN A 456 25.72 -21.17 -4.43
N LEU A 457 26.87 -20.59 -4.79
CA LEU A 457 28.02 -21.33 -5.29
C LEU A 457 29.07 -21.51 -4.19
N PHE A 458 29.06 -22.70 -3.57
CA PHE A 458 29.88 -23.02 -2.39
C PHE A 458 31.30 -23.48 -2.70
N TRP A 459 31.50 -24.26 -3.77
CA TRP A 459 32.79 -24.87 -4.16
C TRP A 459 33.58 -25.53 -3.01
N GLY A 460 32.88 -26.31 -2.18
CA GLY A 460 33.48 -27.07 -1.08
C GLY A 460 33.62 -26.29 0.22
N VAL A 461 33.06 -25.08 0.31
CA VAL A 461 32.86 -24.33 1.55
C VAL A 461 31.51 -24.69 2.15
N SER A 462 31.38 -24.67 3.48
CA SER A 462 30.09 -24.94 4.13
C SER A 462 29.15 -23.74 4.02
N GLU A 463 27.86 -23.96 4.20
CA GLU A 463 26.87 -22.90 4.19
C GLU A 463 27.11 -21.88 5.31
N GLU A 464 27.48 -22.36 6.50
CA GLU A 464 27.78 -21.51 7.65
C GLU A 464 28.99 -20.61 7.37
N ALA A 465 30.00 -21.13 6.68
CA ALA A 465 31.18 -20.37 6.28
C ALA A 465 30.82 -19.31 5.23
N LEU A 466 30.00 -19.64 4.22
CA LEU A 466 29.51 -18.67 3.23
C LEU A 466 28.75 -17.51 3.91
N VAL A 467 27.87 -17.81 4.86
CA VAL A 467 27.15 -16.77 5.63
C VAL A 467 28.12 -15.97 6.52
N ALA A 468 29.13 -16.62 7.11
CA ALA A 468 30.15 -15.95 7.91
C ALA A 468 30.97 -14.95 7.08
N GLU A 469 31.28 -15.26 5.82
CA GLU A 469 31.96 -14.33 4.90
C GLU A 469 31.16 -13.04 4.71
N ILE A 470 29.84 -13.12 4.52
CA ILE A 470 28.97 -11.94 4.43
C ILE A 470 28.98 -11.16 5.76
N ARG A 471 28.78 -11.87 6.88
CA ARG A 471 28.69 -11.25 8.23
C ARG A 471 29.98 -10.58 8.68
N ALA A 472 31.11 -10.93 8.09
CA ALA A 472 32.38 -10.27 8.35
C ALA A 472 32.37 -8.79 7.92
N ALA A 473 31.56 -8.42 6.93
CA ALA A 473 31.49 -7.07 6.37
C ALA A 473 30.09 -6.43 6.40
N TYR A 474 29.02 -7.21 6.62
CA TYR A 474 27.64 -6.72 6.70
C TYR A 474 27.00 -7.01 8.06
N ALA A 475 26.55 -5.95 8.73
CA ALA A 475 25.96 -6.02 10.08
C ALA A 475 24.42 -6.19 10.10
N GLY A 476 23.76 -6.07 8.95
CA GLY A 476 22.31 -6.22 8.86
C GLY A 476 21.84 -7.68 8.84
N PRO A 477 20.52 -7.92 8.85
CA PRO A 477 19.97 -9.28 8.82
C PRO A 477 20.32 -9.99 7.52
N VAL A 478 20.90 -11.18 7.62
CA VAL A 478 21.22 -12.05 6.49
C VAL A 478 20.90 -13.52 6.79
N ILE A 479 20.28 -14.19 5.82
CA ILE A 479 19.90 -15.60 5.85
C ILE A 479 20.37 -16.29 4.55
N SER A 480 20.88 -17.51 4.68
CA SER A 480 21.06 -18.43 3.55
C SER A 480 19.72 -19.07 3.23
N GLY A 481 19.20 -18.87 2.02
CA GLY A 481 17.87 -19.34 1.64
C GLY A 481 17.86 -20.81 1.25
N HIS A 482 16.79 -21.52 1.60
CA HIS A 482 16.51 -22.89 1.17
C HIS A 482 15.18 -22.96 0.41
N ASP A 483 15.04 -24.01 -0.39
CA ASP A 483 13.77 -24.31 -1.05
C ASP A 483 12.63 -24.37 0.00
N LEU A 484 11.52 -23.70 -0.33
CA LEU A 484 10.29 -23.54 0.44
C LEU A 484 10.37 -22.60 1.65
N ASP A 485 11.49 -21.90 1.86
CA ASP A 485 11.54 -20.80 2.82
C ASP A 485 10.55 -19.69 2.47
N GLN A 486 9.97 -19.08 3.49
CA GLN A 486 9.00 -17.99 3.38
C GLN A 486 9.44 -16.80 4.23
N PHE A 487 9.35 -15.59 3.67
CA PHE A 487 9.73 -14.33 4.31
C PHE A 487 8.58 -13.34 4.38
#